data_AF-A0A316IFA9-F1
#
_entry.id   AF-A0A316IFA9-F1
#
_cell.length_a   1.000
_cell.length_b   1.000
_cell.length_c   1.000
_cell.angle_alpha   90.00
_cell.angle_beta   90.00
_cell.angle_gamma   90.00
#
_symmetry.space_group_name_H-M   'P 1'
#
loop_
_entity.id
_entity.type
_entity.pdbx_description
1 polymer ?
#
loop_
_entity_poly.entity_id
_entity_poly.type
_entity_poly.pdbx_seq_one_letter_code
_entity_poly.pdbx_strand_id
1 'polypeptide(L)'
;MRPSPKTDVLVAVDTALRSTGFVRRGHVWLQDRGDGVSGWLGFGVAGSLDLTPLAGVCFRRYDEVCRALGVGIPGTPVVSAPLGHLMGDKPVWSWTFEPGGDHAAVASSLVSAFVKHGVPYIDKYAKWDALAEELVAKPESLLDFERARKLAIVHVLNGNTGAAGDVLKRECERVADSADVYARSHRAFAHRFSLVFAAKG
;
A
#
# COMPACT_ATOMS: atom_id res chain seq x y z
N MET A 1 -15.89 -30.20 8.55
CA MET A 1 -15.98 -29.30 7.38
C MET A 1 -14.54 -29.08 6.90
N ARG A 2 -14.18 -29.46 5.66
CA ARG A 2 -12.81 -29.20 5.18
C ARG A 2 -12.63 -27.69 4.98
N PRO A 3 -11.46 -27.11 5.30
CA PRO A 3 -11.15 -25.73 4.95
C PRO A 3 -11.31 -25.50 3.45
N SER A 4 -11.62 -24.27 3.04
CA SER A 4 -11.66 -23.93 1.61
C SER A 4 -10.25 -24.04 1.00
N PRO A 5 -10.11 -24.34 -0.31
CA PRO A 5 -8.80 -24.37 -0.97
C PRO A 5 -7.99 -23.08 -0.78
N LYS A 6 -8.68 -21.93 -0.73
CA LYS A 6 -8.08 -20.63 -0.41
C LYS A 6 -7.47 -20.60 1.00
N THR A 7 -8.11 -21.25 1.97
CA THR A 7 -7.60 -21.32 3.34
C THR A 7 -6.31 -22.12 3.39
N ASP A 8 -6.24 -23.26 2.69
CA ASP A 8 -5.06 -24.11 2.64
C ASP A 8 -3.85 -23.37 2.03
N VAL A 9 -4.07 -22.65 0.91
CA VAL A 9 -3.04 -21.81 0.28
C VAL A 9 -2.52 -20.74 1.24
N LEU A 10 -3.40 -20.01 1.92
CA LEU A 10 -2.98 -18.97 2.86
C LEU A 10 -2.29 -19.55 4.11
N VAL A 11 -2.62 -20.79 4.52
CA VAL A 11 -1.91 -21.50 5.59
C VAL A 11 -0.51 -21.94 5.15
N ALA A 12 -0.36 -22.40 3.90
CA ALA A 12 0.95 -22.75 3.34
C ALA A 12 1.86 -21.51 3.27
N VAL A 13 1.34 -20.38 2.77
CA VAL A 13 2.05 -19.09 2.75
C VAL A 13 2.41 -18.63 4.17
N ASP A 14 1.45 -18.67 5.10
CA ASP A 14 1.69 -18.32 6.50
C ASP A 14 2.81 -19.16 7.13
N THR A 15 2.79 -20.47 6.87
CA THR A 15 3.81 -21.41 7.37
C THR A 15 5.19 -21.07 6.81
N ALA A 16 5.30 -20.78 5.51
CA ALA A 16 6.55 -20.40 4.87
C ALA A 16 7.08 -19.04 5.36
N LEU A 17 6.22 -18.12 5.79
CA LEU A 17 6.60 -16.80 6.31
C LEU A 17 7.08 -16.81 7.76
N ARG A 18 6.86 -17.88 8.56
CA ARG A 18 7.11 -17.85 10.02
C ARG A 18 8.52 -17.41 10.41
N SER A 19 9.55 -17.83 9.67
CA SER A 19 10.94 -17.48 9.95
C SER A 19 11.30 -16.03 9.59
N THR A 20 10.45 -15.34 8.83
CA THR A 20 10.70 -13.99 8.34
C THR A 20 10.23 -12.91 9.32
N GLY A 21 9.47 -13.26 10.35
CA GLY A 21 8.88 -12.31 11.32
C GLY A 21 7.59 -11.63 10.84
N PHE A 22 7.13 -11.91 9.61
CA PHE A 22 5.80 -11.50 9.15
C PHE A 22 4.70 -12.28 9.86
N VAL A 23 3.71 -11.57 10.39
CA VAL A 23 2.58 -12.11 11.14
C VAL A 23 1.28 -11.84 10.40
N ARG A 24 0.47 -12.89 10.23
CA ARG A 24 -0.83 -12.77 9.57
C ARG A 24 -1.83 -11.91 10.37
N ARG A 25 -2.51 -11.02 9.64
CA ARG A 25 -3.60 -10.16 10.11
C ARG A 25 -4.71 -10.19 9.07
N GLY A 26 -5.63 -11.15 9.21
CA GLY A 26 -6.69 -11.39 8.23
C GLY A 26 -6.14 -11.95 6.92
N HIS A 27 -6.18 -11.14 5.86
CA HIS A 27 -5.75 -11.50 4.50
C HIS A 27 -4.38 -10.90 4.11
N VAL A 28 -3.72 -10.22 5.04
CA VAL A 28 -2.39 -9.61 4.85
C VAL A 28 -1.43 -10.11 5.93
N TRP A 29 -0.15 -9.89 5.71
CA TRP A 29 0.92 -10.17 6.65
C TRP A 29 1.67 -8.87 6.94
N LEU A 30 1.86 -8.60 8.23
CA LEU A 30 2.56 -7.40 8.69
C LEU A 30 3.83 -7.79 9.42
N GLN A 31 4.88 -7.01 9.23
CA GLN A 31 6.10 -7.11 10.04
C GLN A 31 6.42 -5.73 10.59
N ASP A 32 6.57 -5.62 11.91
CA ASP A 32 6.94 -4.37 12.56
C ASP A 32 8.30 -3.88 12.04
N ARG A 33 8.43 -2.56 11.89
CA ARG A 33 9.68 -1.87 11.53
C ARG A 33 10.07 -0.81 12.57
N GLY A 34 9.33 -0.72 13.69
CA GLY A 34 9.53 0.29 14.72
C GLY A 34 8.80 1.60 14.40
N ASP A 35 8.65 2.46 15.41
CA ASP A 35 8.11 3.82 15.28
C ASP A 35 6.74 3.94 14.58
N GLY A 36 5.91 2.90 14.72
CA GLY A 36 4.60 2.82 14.06
C GLY A 36 4.67 2.60 12.55
N VAL A 37 5.79 2.06 12.05
CA VAL A 37 5.97 1.63 10.67
C VAL A 37 5.79 0.11 10.58
N SER A 38 5.19 -0.37 9.50
CA SER A 38 5.09 -1.81 9.26
C SER A 38 5.35 -2.13 7.80
N GLY A 39 6.15 -3.17 7.56
CA GLY A 39 6.17 -3.87 6.29
C GLY A 39 4.86 -4.62 6.09
N TRP A 40 4.40 -4.66 4.84
CA TRP A 40 3.11 -5.20 4.48
C TRP A 40 3.28 -6.15 3.28
N LEU A 41 2.68 -7.34 3.38
CA LEU A 41 2.52 -8.27 2.28
C LEU A 41 1.04 -8.60 2.14
N GLY A 42 0.51 -8.37 0.94
CA GLY A 42 -0.83 -8.78 0.57
C GLY A 42 -0.86 -9.39 -0.82
N PHE A 43 -2.05 -9.81 -1.23
CA PHE A 43 -2.23 -10.56 -2.46
C PHE A 43 -3.40 -10.02 -3.27
N GLY A 44 -3.13 -9.72 -4.53
CA GLY A 44 -4.17 -9.80 -5.56
C GLY A 44 -4.50 -11.27 -5.78
N VAL A 45 -5.79 -11.60 -5.86
CA VAL A 45 -6.24 -12.97 -6.16
C VAL A 45 -6.97 -12.93 -7.49
N ALA A 46 -6.46 -13.71 -8.45
CA ALA A 46 -7.14 -13.99 -9.70
C ALA A 46 -7.61 -15.45 -9.71
N GLY A 47 -8.75 -15.71 -10.37
CA GLY A 47 -9.36 -17.03 -10.35
C GLY A 47 -9.62 -17.51 -8.92
N SER A 48 -9.42 -18.81 -8.68
CA SER A 48 -9.61 -19.38 -7.34
C SER A 48 -8.34 -19.41 -6.49
N LEU A 49 -7.15 -19.48 -7.13
CA LEU A 49 -5.90 -19.83 -6.46
C LEU A 49 -4.63 -19.22 -7.10
N ASP A 50 -4.76 -18.19 -7.94
CA ASP A 50 -3.59 -17.44 -8.45
C ASP A 50 -3.30 -16.24 -7.56
N LEU A 51 -2.11 -16.21 -6.96
CA LEU A 51 -1.69 -15.14 -6.08
C LEU A 51 -0.69 -14.20 -6.75
N THR A 52 -1.02 -12.91 -6.78
CA THR A 52 -0.12 -11.82 -7.16
C THR A 52 0.35 -11.09 -5.89
N PRO A 53 1.57 -11.35 -5.39
CA PRO A 53 2.07 -10.70 -4.18
C PRO A 53 2.34 -9.21 -4.39
N LEU A 54 1.99 -8.41 -3.39
CA LEU A 54 2.29 -6.99 -3.29
C LEU A 54 3.08 -6.72 -2.01
N ALA A 55 4.25 -6.10 -2.14
CA ALA A 55 5.04 -5.60 -1.03
C ALA A 55 4.72 -4.13 -0.79
N GLY A 56 4.50 -3.72 0.45
CA GLY A 56 4.13 -2.35 0.79
C GLY A 56 4.59 -1.90 2.17
N VAL A 57 4.43 -0.61 2.44
CA VAL A 57 4.80 0.00 3.72
C VAL A 57 3.64 0.80 4.29
N CYS A 58 3.29 0.52 5.54
CA CYS A 58 2.29 1.25 6.32
C CYS A 58 2.96 2.20 7.30
N PHE A 59 2.33 3.37 7.53
CA PHE A 59 2.75 4.33 8.55
C PHE A 59 1.56 4.71 9.42
N ARG A 60 1.64 4.46 10.73
CA ARG A 60 0.57 4.79 11.68
C ARG A 60 0.18 6.26 11.63
N ARG A 61 1.16 7.17 11.57
CA ARG A 61 0.90 8.61 11.44
C ARG A 61 0.16 9.00 10.15
N TYR A 62 0.37 8.25 9.07
CA TYR A 62 -0.36 8.45 7.82
C TYR A 62 -1.81 8.00 7.95
N ASP A 63 -2.02 6.83 8.55
CA ASP A 63 -3.36 6.29 8.85
C ASP A 63 -4.16 7.20 9.80
N GLU A 64 -3.50 7.85 10.76
CA GLU A 64 -4.11 8.82 11.68
C GLU A 64 -4.64 10.05 10.92
N VAL A 65 -3.87 10.58 9.96
CA VAL A 65 -4.34 11.69 9.11
C VAL A 65 -5.48 11.25 8.19
N CYS A 66 -5.36 10.06 7.57
CA CYS A 66 -6.43 9.48 6.77
C CYS A 66 -7.73 9.36 7.57
N ARG A 67 -7.65 8.86 8.82
CA ARG A 67 -8.78 8.73 9.74
C ARG A 67 -9.38 10.09 10.09
N ALA A 68 -8.55 11.10 10.41
CA ALA A 68 -9.02 12.46 10.70
C ALA A 68 -9.76 13.10 9.51
N LEU A 69 -9.33 12.76 8.28
CA LEU A 69 -9.96 13.22 7.04
C LEU A 69 -11.14 12.35 6.57
N GLY A 70 -11.46 11.26 7.30
CA GLY A 70 -12.52 10.32 6.93
C GLY A 70 -12.26 9.63 5.59
N VAL A 71 -11.00 9.34 5.26
CA VAL A 71 -10.60 8.67 4.02
C VAL A 71 -9.69 7.48 4.27
N GLY A 72 -9.58 6.61 3.25
CA GLY A 72 -8.70 5.45 3.29
C GLY A 72 -9.26 4.31 4.13
N ILE A 73 -8.59 3.15 4.02
CA ILE A 73 -8.89 1.97 4.81
C ILE A 73 -7.67 1.75 5.72
N PRO A 74 -7.84 1.76 7.07
CA PRO A 74 -6.75 1.53 8.01
C PRO A 74 -5.96 0.25 7.68
N GLY A 75 -4.63 0.30 7.77
CA GLY A 75 -3.78 -0.86 7.47
C GLY A 75 -3.56 -1.15 5.99
N THR A 76 -3.95 -0.21 5.11
CA THR A 76 -3.55 -0.21 3.69
C THR A 76 -2.17 0.45 3.57
N PRO A 77 -1.24 -0.09 2.77
CA PRO A 77 0.07 0.53 2.63
C PRO A 77 -0.01 1.89 1.92
N VAL A 78 0.85 2.83 2.34
CA VAL A 78 1.00 4.16 1.72
C VAL A 78 1.51 3.99 0.28
N VAL A 79 2.50 3.11 0.13
CA VAL A 79 3.05 2.65 -1.14
C VAL A 79 3.12 1.14 -1.17
N SER A 80 2.84 0.57 -2.33
CA SER A 80 3.02 -0.86 -2.59
C SER A 80 3.39 -1.10 -4.04
N ALA A 81 4.14 -2.16 -4.27
CA ALA A 81 4.49 -2.62 -5.60
C ALA A 81 4.20 -4.13 -5.75
N PRO A 82 3.63 -4.57 -6.89
CA PRO A 82 3.64 -5.97 -7.28
C PRO A 82 5.07 -6.52 -7.25
N LEU A 83 5.27 -7.70 -6.67
CA LEU A 83 6.60 -8.30 -6.51
C LEU A 83 7.31 -8.47 -7.86
N GLY A 84 6.58 -8.79 -8.92
CA GLY A 84 7.12 -8.90 -10.28
C GLY A 84 7.87 -7.65 -10.73
N HIS A 85 7.37 -6.45 -10.40
CA HIS A 85 8.08 -5.20 -10.71
C HIS A 85 9.44 -5.06 -9.99
N LEU A 86 9.63 -5.76 -8.87
CA LEU A 86 10.83 -5.69 -8.03
C LEU A 86 11.90 -6.73 -8.44
N MET A 87 11.58 -7.64 -9.36
CA MET A 87 12.44 -8.77 -9.73
C MET A 87 13.46 -8.45 -10.83
N GLY A 88 13.29 -7.34 -11.57
CA GLY A 88 14.15 -6.99 -12.69
C GLY A 88 13.91 -7.91 -13.89
N ASP A 89 14.98 -8.52 -14.41
CA ASP A 89 14.92 -9.39 -15.59
C ASP A 89 14.19 -10.70 -15.28
N LYS A 90 13.20 -11.05 -16.12
CA LYS A 90 12.31 -12.23 -16.00
C LYS A 90 11.42 -12.20 -14.75
N PRO A 91 10.48 -11.23 -14.67
CA PRO A 91 9.58 -11.10 -13.54
C PRO A 91 8.63 -12.30 -13.43
N VAL A 92 8.42 -12.77 -12.20
CA VAL A 92 7.32 -13.68 -11.87
C VAL A 92 6.18 -12.85 -11.29
N TRP A 93 5.07 -12.79 -12.03
CA TRP A 93 3.93 -11.94 -11.68
C TRP A 93 2.95 -12.60 -10.72
N SER A 94 2.85 -13.93 -10.77
CA SER A 94 1.89 -14.68 -9.98
C SER A 94 2.39 -16.09 -9.67
N TRP A 95 1.83 -16.67 -8.62
CA TRP A 95 2.04 -18.06 -8.22
C TRP A 95 0.70 -18.77 -8.22
N THR A 96 0.59 -19.81 -9.04
CA THR A 96 -0.61 -20.63 -9.18
C THR A 96 -0.56 -21.79 -8.19
N PHE A 97 -1.61 -21.92 -7.39
CA PHE A 97 -1.79 -23.05 -6.48
C PHE A 97 -2.86 -23.98 -7.03
N GLU A 98 -2.47 -25.19 -7.44
CA GLU A 98 -3.44 -26.15 -7.98
C GLU A 98 -4.25 -26.82 -6.86
N PRO A 99 -5.56 -27.09 -7.04
CA PRO A 99 -6.34 -27.88 -6.09
C PRO A 99 -5.72 -29.27 -5.86
N GLY A 100 -5.36 -29.58 -4.62
CA GLY A 100 -4.68 -30.84 -4.26
C GLY A 100 -3.21 -30.93 -4.67
N GLY A 101 -2.63 -29.85 -5.21
CA GLY A 101 -1.22 -29.76 -5.55
C GLY A 101 -0.32 -29.52 -4.33
N ASP A 102 0.98 -29.42 -4.56
CA ASP A 102 1.98 -29.12 -3.53
C ASP A 102 2.00 -27.62 -3.20
N HIS A 103 1.08 -27.21 -2.30
CA HIS A 103 1.00 -25.82 -1.85
C HIS A 103 2.23 -25.37 -1.07
N ALA A 104 2.96 -26.29 -0.42
CA ALA A 104 4.14 -25.96 0.37
C ALA A 104 5.29 -25.52 -0.53
N ALA A 105 5.55 -26.25 -1.63
CA ALA A 105 6.58 -25.87 -2.59
C ALA A 105 6.29 -24.52 -3.26
N VAL A 106 5.04 -24.28 -3.69
CA VAL A 106 4.64 -23.01 -4.31
C VAL A 106 4.74 -21.85 -3.30
N ALA A 107 4.27 -22.04 -2.07
CA ALA A 107 4.40 -21.05 -1.01
C ALA A 107 5.87 -20.74 -0.69
N SER A 108 6.73 -21.76 -0.60
CA SER A 108 8.16 -21.57 -0.37
C SER A 108 8.82 -20.77 -1.50
N SER A 109 8.48 -21.06 -2.76
CA SER A 109 8.97 -20.30 -3.92
C SER A 109 8.54 -18.83 -3.85
N LEU A 110 7.26 -18.57 -3.58
CA LEU A 110 6.71 -17.23 -3.43
C LEU A 110 7.41 -16.46 -2.32
N VAL A 111 7.51 -17.06 -1.13
CA VAL A 111 8.13 -16.40 0.04
C VAL A 111 9.61 -16.15 -0.21
N SER A 112 10.32 -17.08 -0.85
CA SER A 112 11.73 -16.88 -1.18
C SER A 112 11.92 -15.71 -2.15
N ALA A 113 11.04 -15.54 -3.15
CA ALA A 113 11.05 -14.38 -4.03
C ALA A 113 10.70 -13.08 -3.28
N PHE A 114 9.71 -13.13 -2.39
CA PHE A 114 9.31 -11.98 -1.57
C PHE A 114 10.44 -11.53 -0.62
N VAL A 115 11.11 -12.45 0.06
CA VAL A 115 12.26 -12.12 0.91
C VAL A 115 13.40 -11.52 0.09
N LYS A 116 13.66 -12.06 -1.10
CA LYS A 116 14.74 -11.57 -1.96
C LYS A 116 14.47 -10.17 -2.54
N HIS A 117 13.22 -9.84 -2.90
CA HIS A 117 12.89 -8.64 -3.67
C HIS A 117 11.93 -7.67 -2.96
N GLY A 118 10.95 -8.19 -2.22
CA GLY A 118 9.96 -7.41 -1.49
C GLY A 118 10.47 -6.83 -0.18
N VAL A 119 11.25 -7.59 0.60
CA VAL A 119 11.81 -7.08 1.86
C VAL A 119 12.77 -5.90 1.65
N PRO A 120 13.71 -5.92 0.68
CA PRO A 120 14.54 -4.75 0.39
C PRO A 120 13.73 -3.50 -0.01
N TYR A 121 12.63 -3.68 -0.76
CA TYR A 121 11.71 -2.59 -1.08
C TYR A 121 11.08 -2.02 0.20
N ILE A 122 10.58 -2.89 1.08
CA ILE A 122 10.00 -2.47 2.37
C ILE A 122 11.03 -1.69 3.20
N ASP A 123 12.25 -2.20 3.33
CA ASP A 123 13.27 -1.59 4.16
C ASP A 123 13.74 -0.23 3.61
N LYS A 124 13.76 -0.07 2.29
CA LYS A 124 14.01 1.23 1.63
C LYS A 124 12.94 2.26 2.03
N TYR A 125 11.66 1.90 1.96
CA TYR A 125 10.54 2.83 2.16
C TYR A 125 10.01 2.87 3.59
N ALA A 126 10.54 2.05 4.52
CA ALA A 126 10.20 2.09 5.94
C ALA A 126 10.69 3.39 6.63
N LYS A 127 11.53 4.19 5.96
CA LYS A 127 11.95 5.50 6.43
C LYS A 127 11.05 6.56 5.80
N TRP A 128 10.32 7.29 6.64
CA TRP A 128 9.37 8.29 6.17
C TRP A 128 10.02 9.37 5.31
N ASP A 129 11.19 9.90 5.71
CA ASP A 129 11.83 10.97 4.96
C ASP A 129 12.20 10.51 3.54
N ALA A 130 12.75 9.29 3.42
CA ALA A 130 13.07 8.69 2.13
C ALA A 130 11.81 8.45 1.28
N LEU A 131 10.73 7.97 1.88
CA LEU A 131 9.46 7.78 1.17
C LEU A 131 8.86 9.12 0.71
N ALA A 132 8.80 10.08 1.62
CA ALA A 132 8.18 11.39 1.37
C ALA A 132 8.95 12.15 0.28
N GLU A 133 10.29 12.15 0.35
CA GLU A 133 11.15 12.73 -0.69
C GLU A 133 10.88 12.08 -2.05
N GLU A 134 10.82 10.75 -2.12
CA GLU A 134 10.61 10.06 -3.39
C GLU A 134 9.21 10.34 -3.98
N LEU A 135 8.17 10.34 -3.14
CA LEU A 135 6.81 10.63 -3.60
C LEU A 135 6.66 12.08 -4.08
N VAL A 136 7.32 13.04 -3.43
CA VAL A 136 7.29 14.44 -3.85
C VAL A 136 8.12 14.66 -5.11
N ALA A 137 9.27 13.99 -5.25
CA ALA A 137 10.15 14.10 -6.41
C ALA A 137 9.58 13.40 -7.66
N LYS A 138 8.82 12.32 -7.48
CA LYS A 138 8.25 11.49 -8.56
C LYS A 138 6.76 11.24 -8.37
N PRO A 139 5.92 12.30 -8.40
CA PRO A 139 4.49 12.17 -8.14
C PRO A 139 3.75 11.31 -9.17
N GLU A 140 4.30 11.14 -10.37
CA GLU A 140 3.80 10.26 -11.44
C GLU A 140 3.89 8.77 -11.10
N SER A 141 4.71 8.39 -10.12
CA SER A 141 4.75 7.01 -9.60
C SER A 141 3.45 6.61 -8.87
N LEU A 142 2.64 7.59 -8.45
CA LEU A 142 1.33 7.38 -7.86
C LEU A 142 0.25 7.29 -8.95
N LEU A 143 -0.74 6.44 -8.69
CA LEU A 143 -1.97 6.39 -9.48
C LEU A 143 -2.62 7.78 -9.53
N ASP A 144 -3.06 8.20 -10.72
CA ASP A 144 -3.55 9.57 -10.95
C ASP A 144 -4.65 9.97 -9.96
N PHE A 145 -5.60 9.07 -9.70
CA PHE A 145 -6.72 9.32 -8.79
C PHE A 145 -6.33 9.36 -7.30
N GLU A 146 -5.15 8.86 -6.91
CA GLU A 146 -4.66 8.92 -5.53
C GLU A 146 -3.66 10.06 -5.30
N ARG A 147 -3.00 10.50 -6.37
CA ARG A 147 -1.81 11.36 -6.33
C ARG A 147 -2.01 12.60 -5.47
N ALA A 148 -2.98 13.45 -5.80
CA ALA A 148 -3.18 14.72 -5.09
C ALA A 148 -3.50 14.51 -3.61
N ARG A 149 -4.33 13.52 -3.28
CA ARG A 149 -4.68 13.17 -1.90
C ARG A 149 -3.45 12.72 -1.11
N LYS A 150 -2.69 11.77 -1.66
CA LYS A 150 -1.51 11.22 -0.98
C LYS A 150 -0.45 12.29 -0.76
N LEU A 151 -0.15 13.10 -1.78
CA LEU A 151 0.82 14.19 -1.69
C LEU A 151 0.42 15.26 -0.66
N ALA A 152 -0.86 15.63 -0.61
CA ALA A 152 -1.34 16.59 0.40
C ALA A 152 -1.12 16.07 1.84
N ILE A 153 -1.39 14.79 2.09
CA ILE A 153 -1.14 14.17 3.40
C ILE A 153 0.35 14.12 3.71
N VAL A 154 1.19 13.76 2.74
CA VAL A 154 2.66 13.76 2.88
C VAL A 154 3.17 15.16 3.26
N HIS A 155 2.72 16.21 2.56
CA HIS A 155 3.10 17.58 2.85
C HIS A 155 2.69 18.03 4.26
N VAL A 156 1.47 17.69 4.71
CA VAL A 156 1.03 17.99 6.09
C VAL A 156 1.90 17.29 7.12
N LEU A 157 2.21 16.01 6.92
CA LEU A 157 3.05 15.25 7.83
C LEU A 157 4.50 15.77 7.87
N ASN A 158 4.94 16.47 6.83
CA ASN A 158 6.21 17.19 6.76
C ASN A 158 6.11 18.63 7.28
N GLY A 159 4.98 19.04 7.87
CA GLY A 159 4.77 20.39 8.40
C GLY A 159 4.54 21.46 7.33
N ASN A 160 4.34 21.09 6.06
CA ASN A 160 4.17 22.02 4.94
C ASN A 160 2.70 22.08 4.48
N THR A 161 1.84 22.65 5.32
CA THR A 161 0.40 22.80 5.02
C THR A 161 0.14 23.67 3.78
N GLY A 162 1.01 24.65 3.50
CA GLY A 162 0.92 25.49 2.30
C GLY A 162 1.06 24.66 1.01
N ALA A 163 2.12 23.85 0.90
CA ALA A 163 2.30 22.97 -0.24
C ALA A 163 1.18 21.93 -0.37
N ALA A 164 0.65 21.45 0.76
CA ALA A 164 -0.51 20.56 0.74
C ALA A 164 -1.75 21.25 0.13
N GLY A 165 -2.01 22.51 0.51
CA GLY A 165 -3.07 23.33 -0.07
C GLY A 165 -2.90 23.55 -1.57
N ASP A 166 -1.67 23.86 -2.01
CA ASP A 166 -1.36 24.08 -3.43
C ASP A 166 -1.59 22.84 -4.29
N VAL A 167 -1.24 21.66 -3.80
CA VAL A 167 -1.52 20.39 -4.50
C VAL A 167 -3.03 20.19 -4.69
N LEU A 168 -3.82 20.44 -3.64
CA LEU A 168 -5.28 20.26 -3.71
C LEU A 168 -5.96 21.30 -4.58
N LYS A 169 -5.47 22.55 -4.55
CA LYS A 169 -5.96 23.63 -5.40
C LYS A 169 -5.73 23.30 -6.88
N ARG A 170 -4.50 22.92 -7.25
CA ARG A 170 -4.17 22.52 -8.63
C ARG A 170 -5.04 21.37 -9.12
N GLU A 171 -5.29 20.39 -8.25
CA GLU A 171 -6.13 19.27 -8.61
C GLU A 171 -7.62 19.68 -8.75
N CYS A 172 -8.12 20.57 -7.88
CA CYS A 172 -9.46 21.15 -8.03
C CYS A 172 -9.63 21.93 -9.34
N GLU A 173 -8.60 22.68 -9.76
CA GLU A 173 -8.57 23.39 -11.05
C GLU A 173 -8.59 22.39 -12.22
N ARG A 174 -7.79 21.32 -12.15
CA ARG A 174 -7.74 20.26 -13.17
C ARG A 174 -9.10 19.60 -13.41
N VAL A 175 -9.88 19.39 -12.35
CA VAL A 175 -11.19 18.72 -12.42
C VAL A 175 -12.38 19.69 -12.36
N ALA A 176 -12.14 21.00 -12.54
CA ALA A 176 -13.16 22.03 -12.32
C ALA A 176 -14.45 21.77 -13.11
N ASP A 177 -14.33 21.38 -14.38
CA ASP A 177 -15.45 21.13 -15.28
C ASP A 177 -15.94 19.68 -15.26
N SER A 178 -15.30 18.79 -14.49
CA SER A 178 -15.74 17.40 -14.35
C SER A 178 -16.76 17.23 -13.23
N ALA A 179 -17.85 16.51 -13.56
CA ALA A 179 -18.87 16.08 -12.62
C ALA A 179 -18.75 14.60 -12.25
N ASP A 180 -17.67 13.91 -12.65
CA ASP A 180 -17.50 12.48 -12.39
C ASP A 180 -17.33 12.15 -10.89
N VAL A 181 -17.32 10.85 -10.58
CA VAL A 181 -17.18 10.36 -9.20
C VAL A 181 -15.87 10.82 -8.56
N TYR A 182 -14.79 10.87 -9.34
CA TYR A 182 -13.49 11.30 -8.86
C TYR A 182 -13.47 12.79 -8.50
N ALA A 183 -13.93 13.66 -9.40
CA ALA A 183 -14.00 15.10 -9.18
C ALA A 183 -14.86 15.45 -7.97
N ARG A 184 -16.01 14.78 -7.78
CA ARG A 184 -16.84 14.94 -6.57
C ARG A 184 -16.11 14.48 -5.31
N SER A 185 -15.47 13.31 -5.35
CA SER A 185 -14.70 12.79 -4.21
C SER A 185 -13.52 13.68 -3.86
N HIS A 186 -12.85 14.27 -4.85
CA HIS A 186 -11.70 15.16 -4.64
C HIS A 186 -12.13 16.48 -3.99
N ARG A 187 -13.18 17.15 -4.49
CA ARG A 187 -13.71 18.37 -3.87
C ARG A 187 -14.14 18.13 -2.42
N ALA A 188 -14.80 17.02 -2.13
CA ALA A 188 -15.18 16.64 -0.77
C ALA A 188 -13.96 16.42 0.14
N PHE A 189 -12.89 15.80 -0.40
CA PHE A 189 -11.63 15.65 0.31
C PHE A 189 -10.97 17.01 0.60
N ALA A 190 -10.85 17.89 -0.40
CA ALA A 190 -10.25 19.21 -0.25
C ALA A 190 -10.99 20.08 0.78
N HIS A 191 -12.33 20.00 0.79
CA HIS A 191 -13.14 20.67 1.82
C HIS A 191 -12.89 20.12 3.23
N ARG A 192 -12.87 18.79 3.42
CA ARG A 192 -12.53 18.21 4.73
C ARG A 192 -11.11 18.57 5.16
N PHE A 193 -10.19 18.59 4.21
CA PHE A 193 -8.81 18.98 4.45
C PHE A 193 -8.69 20.41 4.98
N SER A 194 -9.40 21.38 4.38
CA SER A 194 -9.37 22.76 4.88
C SER A 194 -9.97 22.88 6.28
N LEU A 195 -11.04 22.15 6.59
CA LEU A 195 -11.62 22.15 7.94
C LEU A 195 -10.65 21.62 9.01
N VAL A 196 -9.87 20.59 8.68
CA VAL A 196 -8.95 19.95 9.63
C VAL A 196 -7.64 20.73 9.79
N PHE A 197 -7.11 21.30 8.70
CA PHE A 197 -5.75 21.85 8.66
C PHE A 197 -5.64 23.35 8.43
N ALA A 198 -6.70 24.05 7.99
CA ALA A 198 -6.66 25.51 7.80
C ALA A 198 -6.99 26.30 9.07
N ALA A 199 -7.55 25.67 10.12
CA ALA A 199 -7.92 26.33 11.37
C ALA A 199 -6.73 26.56 12.35
N LYS A 200 -5.48 26.36 11.91
CA LYS A 200 -4.27 26.47 12.74
C LYS A 200 -3.18 27.39 12.16
N GLY A 201 -3.51 28.18 11.13
CA GLY A 201 -2.64 29.20 10.55
C GLY A 201 -2.90 30.57 11.14
#